data_AF-A0A4V1IX68-F1
#
_entry.id   AF-A0A4V1IX68-F1
#
_cell.length_a   1.000
_cell.length_b   1.000
_cell.length_c   1.000
_cell.angle_alpha   90.00
_cell.angle_beta   90.00
_cell.angle_gamma   90.00
#
_symmetry.space_group_name_H-M   'P 1'
#
loop_
_entity.id
_entity.type
_entity.pdbx_description
1 polymer ?
#
loop_
_entity_poly.entity_id
_entity_poly.type
_entity_poly.pdbx_seq_one_letter_code
_entity_poly.pdbx_strand_id
1 'polypeptide(L)'
;LGALAGLPDDLLLQQLFRRLPAAAVTRLERVSKAFYALARHDEDWKDRVLTEFGGEFQYTHSWRATYAQCVLARQGAATDETKYAEPVQARWMYSDALFQPWHYAAVDLAAFVGADAPETVDRRHGLTVEAFLREYERPNRPVVLADGARHWPAMQAWTRDALLDHYGDVRFRAERVDIRLKDYWRYAERQCDESPLYLFDRGFTERCPKMRDEFEVPPYFREDLFSLLGAEARPDYRWLIVGPARSGSTFHKDPNATSAWNAIVSGAKKWILFPPETLPPGVFANEDESEVTAPVSVMEWFHHYYGAARRMAQPPLECVCRAGEVMFVPRGWWHCVINLEYTVAVTQNYVSRSNLREVLQFVREHPEQISGLRGVVDEECGV
;
A
#
# COMPACT_ATOMS: atom_id res chain seq x y z
N LEU A 1 -14.94 -12.50 -29.90
CA LEU A 1 -13.56 -13.03 -29.77
C LEU A 1 -13.19 -14.03 -30.87
N GLY A 2 -14.14 -14.65 -31.59
CA GLY A 2 -13.79 -15.56 -32.70
C GLY A 2 -12.97 -16.75 -32.19
N ALA A 3 -11.88 -17.09 -32.86
CA ALA A 3 -10.97 -18.17 -32.44
C ALA A 3 -10.36 -17.95 -31.04
N LEU A 4 -10.25 -16.70 -30.57
CA LEU A 4 -9.73 -16.38 -29.24
C LEU A 4 -10.74 -16.67 -28.12
N ALA A 5 -11.99 -16.98 -28.43
CA ALA A 5 -13.01 -17.28 -27.42
C ALA A 5 -12.73 -18.59 -26.64
N GLY A 6 -11.83 -19.45 -27.16
CA GLY A 6 -11.40 -20.66 -26.46
C GLY A 6 -10.28 -20.44 -25.44
N LEU A 7 -9.77 -19.21 -25.32
CA LEU A 7 -8.73 -18.86 -24.36
C LEU A 7 -9.34 -18.22 -23.10
N PRO A 8 -8.79 -18.46 -21.90
CA PRO A 8 -9.20 -17.76 -20.69
C PRO A 8 -9.03 -16.24 -20.82
N ASP A 9 -9.95 -15.47 -20.24
CA ASP A 9 -9.93 -14.01 -20.34
C ASP A 9 -8.72 -13.39 -19.65
N ASP A 10 -8.28 -13.94 -18.51
CA ASP A 10 -7.06 -13.55 -17.80
C ASP A 10 -5.81 -13.74 -18.69
N LEU A 11 -5.73 -14.86 -19.42
CA LEU A 11 -4.66 -15.11 -20.37
C LEU A 11 -4.68 -14.08 -21.50
N LEU A 12 -5.88 -13.75 -22.02
CA LEU A 12 -6.02 -12.71 -23.04
C LEU A 12 -5.57 -11.34 -22.51
N LEU A 13 -5.98 -10.94 -21.32
CA LEU A 13 -5.58 -9.68 -20.71
C LEU A 13 -4.05 -9.61 -20.53
N GLN A 14 -3.47 -10.61 -19.88
CA GLN A 14 -2.05 -10.62 -19.54
C GLN A 14 -1.12 -10.81 -20.75
N GLN A 15 -1.47 -11.70 -21.69
CA GLN A 15 -0.55 -12.08 -22.77
C GLN A 15 -0.83 -11.37 -24.09
N LEU A 16 -2.06 -10.88 -24.32
CA LEU A 16 -2.41 -10.16 -25.54
C LEU A 16 -2.58 -8.67 -25.26
N PHE A 17 -3.58 -8.27 -24.46
CA PHE A 17 -3.93 -6.86 -24.30
C PHE A 17 -2.82 -6.05 -23.65
N ARG A 18 -2.20 -6.55 -22.58
CA ARG A 18 -1.10 -5.85 -21.89
C ARG A 18 0.14 -5.66 -22.76
N ARG A 19 0.44 -6.64 -23.63
CA ARG A 19 1.64 -6.61 -24.50
C ARG A 19 1.47 -5.80 -25.79
N LEU A 20 0.23 -5.60 -26.25
CA LEU A 20 -0.03 -4.83 -27.48
C LEU A 20 0.20 -3.32 -27.26
N PRO A 21 0.63 -2.56 -28.27
CA PRO A 21 0.64 -1.10 -28.19
C PRO A 21 -0.77 -0.52 -27.98
N ALA A 22 -0.91 0.61 -27.29
CA ALA A 22 -2.21 1.24 -27.01
C ALA A 22 -3.04 1.49 -28.28
N ALA A 23 -2.39 1.87 -29.40
CA ALA A 23 -3.04 2.04 -30.69
C ALA A 23 -3.63 0.74 -31.26
N ALA A 24 -3.06 -0.42 -30.95
CA ALA A 24 -3.60 -1.72 -31.35
C ALA A 24 -4.78 -2.12 -30.45
N VAL A 25 -4.66 -1.92 -29.13
CA VAL A 25 -5.74 -2.17 -28.15
C VAL A 25 -7.00 -1.35 -28.50
N THR A 26 -6.84 -0.07 -28.82
CA THR A 26 -7.97 0.80 -29.24
C THR A 26 -8.59 0.38 -30.58
N ARG A 27 -7.84 -0.26 -31.49
CA ARG A 27 -8.42 -0.88 -32.69
C ARG A 27 -9.23 -2.12 -32.36
N LEU A 28 -8.76 -2.94 -31.42
CA LEU A 28 -9.49 -4.13 -30.95
C LEU A 28 -10.85 -3.76 -30.34
N GLU A 29 -10.94 -2.63 -29.62
CA GLU A 29 -12.22 -2.13 -29.07
C GLU A 29 -13.35 -2.05 -30.12
N ARG A 30 -13.00 -1.86 -31.40
CA ARG A 30 -13.96 -1.69 -32.51
C ARG A 30 -14.40 -3.01 -33.16
N VAL A 31 -13.84 -4.14 -32.74
CA VAL A 31 -14.05 -5.45 -33.39
C VAL A 31 -15.33 -6.14 -32.90
N SER A 32 -15.59 -6.15 -31.59
CA SER A 32 -16.78 -6.76 -30.99
C SER A 32 -17.01 -6.24 -29.58
N LYS A 33 -18.21 -6.45 -29.02
CA LYS A 33 -18.51 -6.10 -27.61
C LYS A 33 -17.55 -6.74 -26.61
N ALA A 34 -17.09 -7.96 -26.89
CA ALA A 34 -16.15 -8.66 -26.02
C ALA A 34 -14.75 -8.05 -26.05
N PHE A 35 -14.25 -7.73 -27.25
CA PHE A 35 -13.01 -6.97 -27.37
C PHE A 35 -13.12 -5.57 -26.77
N TYR A 36 -14.28 -4.92 -26.91
CA TYR A 36 -14.54 -3.62 -26.29
C TYR A 36 -14.41 -3.68 -24.76
N ALA A 37 -14.99 -4.70 -24.11
CA ALA A 37 -14.91 -4.86 -22.66
C ALA A 37 -13.48 -5.16 -22.20
N LEU A 38 -12.82 -6.18 -22.79
CA LEU A 38 -11.47 -6.60 -22.38
C LEU A 38 -10.41 -5.53 -22.66
N ALA A 39 -10.48 -4.84 -23.80
CA ALA A 39 -9.54 -3.77 -24.14
C ALA A 39 -9.64 -2.53 -23.22
N ARG A 40 -10.69 -2.45 -22.39
CA ARG A 40 -10.93 -1.34 -21.46
C ARG A 40 -10.74 -1.74 -20.00
N HIS A 41 -10.14 -2.89 -19.75
CA HIS A 41 -9.71 -3.30 -18.42
C HIS A 41 -8.77 -2.24 -17.82
N ASP A 42 -9.16 -1.67 -16.68
CA ASP A 42 -8.60 -0.39 -16.22
C ASP A 42 -7.16 -0.53 -15.70
N GLU A 43 -6.80 -1.66 -15.09
CA GLU A 43 -5.44 -1.96 -14.62
C GLU A 43 -4.41 -1.96 -15.76
N ASP A 44 -4.77 -2.45 -16.95
CA ASP A 44 -3.87 -2.39 -18.11
C ASP A 44 -3.61 -0.94 -18.56
N TRP A 45 -4.60 -0.06 -18.42
CA TRP A 45 -4.44 1.35 -18.73
C TRP A 45 -3.70 2.10 -17.64
N LYS A 46 -3.88 1.73 -16.37
CA LYS A 46 -3.08 2.23 -15.24
C LYS A 46 -1.61 1.94 -15.48
N ASP A 47 -1.26 0.68 -15.75
CA ASP A 47 0.11 0.23 -16.03
C ASP A 47 0.73 1.02 -17.20
N ARG A 48 -0.02 1.27 -18.28
CA ARG A 48 0.41 2.10 -19.41
C ARG A 48 0.64 3.56 -19.03
N VAL A 49 -0.26 4.17 -18.24
CA VAL A 49 -0.09 5.56 -17.80
C VAL A 49 1.18 5.69 -16.98
N LEU A 50 1.36 4.81 -15.99
CA LEU A 50 2.51 4.85 -15.09
C LEU A 50 3.82 4.55 -15.83
N THR A 51 3.82 3.60 -16.76
CA THR A 51 5.02 3.23 -17.53
C THR A 51 5.40 4.31 -18.54
N GLU A 52 4.43 4.83 -19.30
CA GLU A 52 4.73 5.76 -20.39
C GLU A 52 4.87 7.21 -19.92
N PHE A 53 4.19 7.61 -18.85
CA PHE A 53 4.12 9.00 -18.37
C PHE A 53 4.69 9.20 -16.97
N GLY A 54 5.06 8.13 -16.25
CA GLY A 54 5.54 8.24 -14.87
C GLY A 54 4.50 8.90 -13.99
N GLY A 55 4.94 9.86 -13.17
CA GLY A 55 4.05 10.72 -12.38
C GLY A 55 3.68 12.05 -13.05
N GLU A 56 3.74 12.12 -14.39
CA GLU A 56 3.32 13.29 -15.19
C GLU A 56 1.93 13.06 -15.81
N PHE A 57 0.93 12.85 -14.95
CA PHE A 57 -0.46 12.71 -15.37
C PHE A 57 -1.39 13.42 -14.41
N GLN A 58 -2.59 13.75 -14.89
CA GLN A 58 -3.69 14.22 -14.06
C GLN A 58 -4.83 13.25 -14.23
N TYR A 59 -5.12 12.48 -13.17
CA TYR A 59 -6.17 11.49 -13.25
C TYR A 59 -7.50 12.15 -13.59
N THR A 60 -8.19 11.52 -14.51
CA THR A 60 -9.59 11.81 -14.83
C THR A 60 -10.37 10.50 -14.81
N HIS A 61 -11.69 10.60 -14.95
CA HIS A 61 -12.74 9.56 -14.92
C HIS A 61 -12.34 8.07 -14.98
N SER A 62 -11.37 7.67 -15.81
CA SER A 62 -10.74 6.34 -15.77
C SER A 62 -9.26 6.39 -16.19
N TRP A 63 -8.51 5.30 -15.97
CA TRP A 63 -7.11 5.22 -16.40
C TRP A 63 -6.97 5.31 -17.92
N ARG A 64 -7.88 4.70 -18.68
CA ARG A 64 -7.90 4.84 -20.14
C ARG A 64 -8.13 6.28 -20.60
N ALA A 65 -9.05 6.99 -19.94
CA ALA A 65 -9.31 8.40 -20.25
C ALA A 65 -8.10 9.28 -19.91
N THR A 66 -7.45 8.99 -18.78
CA THR A 66 -6.21 9.62 -18.35
C THR A 66 -5.11 9.42 -19.39
N TYR A 67 -4.91 8.18 -19.88
CA TYR A 67 -3.95 7.88 -20.94
C TYR A 67 -4.20 8.72 -22.20
N ALA A 68 -5.46 8.78 -22.66
CA ALA A 68 -5.81 9.55 -23.85
C ALA A 68 -5.51 11.05 -23.67
N GLN A 69 -5.79 11.62 -22.50
CA GLN A 69 -5.46 13.01 -22.19
C GLN A 69 -3.96 13.26 -22.16
N CYS A 70 -3.18 12.35 -21.58
CA CYS A 70 -1.73 12.47 -21.56
C CYS A 70 -1.15 12.42 -22.98
N VAL A 71 -1.68 11.57 -23.86
CA VAL A 71 -1.29 11.54 -25.29
C VAL A 71 -1.63 12.85 -25.99
N LEU A 72 -2.83 13.38 -25.80
CA LEU A 72 -3.26 14.65 -26.40
C LEU A 72 -2.41 15.83 -25.90
N ALA A 73 -2.12 15.88 -24.59
CA ALA A 73 -1.27 16.89 -23.99
C ALA A 73 0.15 16.85 -24.57
N ARG A 74 0.74 15.65 -24.75
CA ARG A 74 2.04 15.49 -25.42
C ARG A 74 2.05 16.00 -26.86
N GLN A 75 0.91 15.94 -27.54
CA GLN A 75 0.75 16.42 -28.92
C GLN A 75 0.41 17.92 -28.99
N GLY A 76 0.32 18.63 -27.85
CA GLY A 76 -0.10 20.02 -27.80
C GLY A 76 -1.57 20.25 -28.14
N ALA A 77 -2.39 19.19 -28.14
CA ALA A 77 -3.82 19.29 -28.38
C ALA A 77 -4.56 19.73 -27.12
N ALA A 78 -5.68 20.44 -27.29
CA ALA A 78 -6.54 20.82 -26.18
C ALA A 78 -7.06 19.57 -25.46
N THR A 79 -6.87 19.50 -24.15
CA THR A 79 -7.45 18.48 -23.29
C THR A 79 -8.83 18.92 -22.81
N ASP A 80 -9.79 18.00 -22.77
CA ASP A 80 -11.13 18.26 -22.26
C ASP A 80 -11.50 17.12 -21.32
N GLU A 81 -11.66 17.44 -20.04
CA GLU A 81 -12.03 16.49 -18.99
C GLU A 81 -13.52 16.19 -18.94
N THR A 82 -14.33 16.85 -19.76
CA THR A 82 -15.78 16.64 -19.79
C THR A 82 -16.24 15.79 -20.96
N LYS A 83 -15.37 15.56 -21.95
CA LYS A 83 -15.68 14.80 -23.16
C LYS A 83 -15.31 13.33 -23.01
N TYR A 84 -16.27 12.54 -22.53
CA TYR A 84 -16.22 11.09 -22.60
C TYR A 84 -17.37 10.58 -23.46
N ALA A 85 -17.05 9.68 -24.39
CA ALA A 85 -18.07 8.96 -25.13
C ALA A 85 -18.83 8.04 -24.17
N GLU A 86 -20.16 8.01 -24.29
CA GLU A 86 -20.97 7.06 -23.53
C GLU A 86 -20.45 5.63 -23.75
N PRO A 87 -20.22 4.86 -22.67
CA PRO A 87 -19.72 3.50 -22.80
C PRO A 87 -20.68 2.60 -23.60
N VAL A 88 -20.12 1.80 -24.50
CA VAL A 88 -20.90 0.79 -25.22
C VAL A 88 -21.35 -0.26 -24.21
N GLN A 89 -22.66 -0.47 -24.12
CA GLN A 89 -23.25 -1.45 -23.22
C GLN A 89 -22.99 -2.87 -23.75
N ALA A 90 -21.99 -3.55 -23.18
CA ALA A 90 -21.64 -4.93 -23.47
C ALA A 90 -22.57 -5.92 -22.75
N ARG A 91 -23.89 -5.79 -22.96
CA ARG A 91 -24.90 -6.68 -22.35
C ARG A 91 -24.64 -8.14 -22.73
N TRP A 92 -24.89 -9.04 -21.78
CA TRP A 92 -24.76 -10.50 -21.91
C TRP A 92 -23.32 -11.01 -22.05
N MET A 93 -22.35 -10.22 -21.61
CA MET A 93 -20.98 -10.66 -21.42
C MET A 93 -20.71 -10.85 -19.93
N TYR A 94 -20.03 -11.93 -19.59
CA TYR A 94 -19.49 -12.18 -18.27
C TYR A 94 -18.01 -12.57 -18.41
N SER A 95 -17.20 -12.09 -17.49
CA SER A 95 -15.77 -12.37 -17.41
C SER A 95 -15.36 -12.22 -15.95
N ASP A 96 -14.89 -13.30 -15.31
CA ASP A 96 -14.41 -13.23 -13.94
C ASP A 96 -13.24 -12.24 -13.82
N ALA A 97 -12.35 -12.23 -14.83
CA ALA A 97 -11.20 -11.33 -14.88
C ALA A 97 -11.59 -9.83 -14.93
N LEU A 98 -12.76 -9.49 -15.48
CA LEU A 98 -13.28 -8.11 -15.46
C LEU A 98 -14.17 -7.83 -14.24
N PHE A 99 -14.91 -8.84 -13.78
CA PHE A 99 -15.86 -8.70 -12.68
C PHE A 99 -15.17 -8.60 -11.33
N GLN A 100 -14.12 -9.39 -11.10
CA GLN A 100 -13.47 -9.52 -9.80
C GLN A 100 -12.88 -8.17 -9.32
N PRO A 101 -12.09 -7.42 -10.13
CA PRO A 101 -11.60 -6.11 -9.68
C PRO A 101 -12.70 -5.09 -9.43
N TRP A 102 -13.73 -5.07 -10.27
CA TRP A 102 -14.89 -4.22 -10.07
C TRP A 102 -15.62 -4.54 -8.76
N HIS A 103 -15.82 -5.83 -8.49
CA HIS A 103 -16.50 -6.30 -7.28
C HIS A 103 -15.72 -5.88 -6.03
N TYR A 104 -14.41 -6.09 -6.02
CA TYR A 104 -13.54 -5.70 -4.92
C TYR A 104 -13.48 -4.20 -4.69
N ALA A 105 -13.41 -3.39 -5.76
CA ALA A 105 -13.50 -1.94 -5.66
C ALA A 105 -14.84 -1.46 -5.07
N ALA A 106 -15.91 -2.24 -5.26
CA ALA A 106 -17.26 -1.95 -4.77
C ALA A 106 -17.56 -2.50 -3.36
N VAL A 107 -16.68 -3.32 -2.77
CA VAL A 107 -16.88 -3.85 -1.41
C VAL A 107 -16.91 -2.70 -0.40
N ASP A 108 -17.97 -2.67 0.40
CA ASP A 108 -18.07 -1.75 1.53
C ASP A 108 -17.16 -2.21 2.67
N LEU A 109 -16.16 -1.39 2.99
CA LEU A 109 -15.20 -1.65 4.06
C LEU A 109 -15.87 -1.78 5.44
N ALA A 110 -17.05 -1.18 5.63
CA ALA A 110 -17.82 -1.28 6.87
C ALA A 110 -18.11 -2.74 7.26
N ALA A 111 -18.19 -3.65 6.28
CA ALA A 111 -18.34 -5.08 6.52
C ALA A 111 -17.21 -5.70 7.36
N PHE A 112 -16.03 -5.07 7.40
CA PHE A 112 -14.85 -5.56 8.12
C PHE A 112 -14.55 -4.79 9.42
N VAL A 113 -15.28 -3.70 9.71
CA VAL A 113 -14.97 -2.76 10.82
C VAL A 113 -16.19 -2.35 11.66
N GLY A 114 -17.32 -3.06 11.53
CA GLY A 114 -18.52 -2.81 12.32
C GLY A 114 -18.33 -2.99 13.84
N ALA A 115 -19.35 -2.68 14.63
CA ALA A 115 -19.30 -2.71 16.11
C ALA A 115 -18.92 -4.09 16.70
N ASP A 116 -19.16 -5.17 15.95
CA ASP A 116 -18.81 -6.54 16.32
C ASP A 116 -17.44 -6.98 15.76
N ALA A 117 -16.69 -6.08 15.10
CA ALA A 117 -15.35 -6.37 14.62
C ALA A 117 -14.40 -6.54 15.83
N PRO A 118 -13.69 -7.68 15.92
CA PRO A 118 -12.76 -7.91 17.02
C PRO A 118 -11.65 -6.84 17.06
N GLU A 119 -11.34 -6.39 18.27
CA GLU A 119 -10.17 -5.56 18.60
C GLU A 119 -9.35 -6.37 19.61
N THR A 120 -8.49 -7.25 19.10
CA THR A 120 -7.76 -8.25 19.90
C THR A 120 -6.32 -7.86 20.20
N VAL A 121 -5.78 -6.86 19.50
CA VAL A 121 -4.49 -6.26 19.86
C VAL A 121 -4.65 -5.46 21.17
N ASP A 122 -3.73 -5.66 22.11
CA ASP A 122 -3.73 -4.93 23.37
C ASP A 122 -3.53 -3.43 23.13
N ARG A 123 -4.25 -2.59 23.89
CA ARG A 123 -4.29 -1.14 23.70
C ARG A 123 -3.96 -0.45 25.00
N ARG A 124 -2.88 0.32 25.01
CA ARG A 124 -2.32 0.95 26.22
C ARG A 124 -2.28 2.46 26.11
N HIS A 125 -2.50 3.12 27.22
CA HIS A 125 -2.40 4.57 27.39
C HIS A 125 -1.41 4.86 28.53
N GLY A 126 -0.56 5.88 28.39
CA GLY A 126 0.39 6.29 29.43
C GLY A 126 1.39 5.19 29.81
N LEU A 127 1.75 4.31 28.87
CA LEU A 127 2.69 3.22 29.10
C LEU A 127 4.09 3.78 29.34
N THR A 128 4.81 3.33 30.37
CA THR A 128 6.22 3.74 30.53
C THR A 128 7.11 2.98 29.57
N VAL A 129 8.30 3.51 29.26
CA VAL A 129 9.27 2.82 28.40
C VAL A 129 9.67 1.48 29.00
N GLU A 130 9.90 1.40 30.31
CA GLU A 130 10.26 0.14 30.98
C GLU A 130 9.14 -0.90 30.91
N ALA A 131 7.88 -0.46 31.05
CA ALA A 131 6.73 -1.34 30.90
C ALA A 131 6.59 -1.82 29.45
N PHE A 132 6.78 -0.93 28.47
CA PHE A 132 6.79 -1.29 27.06
C PHE A 132 7.82 -2.38 26.74
N LEU A 133 9.08 -2.17 27.16
CA LEU A 133 10.16 -3.11 26.93
C LEU A 133 9.88 -4.47 27.58
N ARG A 134 9.36 -4.47 28.81
CA ARG A 134 9.08 -5.70 29.58
C ARG A 134 7.89 -6.48 29.04
N GLU A 135 6.80 -5.80 28.67
CA GLU A 135 5.51 -6.43 28.37
C GLU A 135 5.30 -6.70 26.88
N TYR A 136 5.98 -5.95 25.99
CA TYR A 136 5.74 -5.99 24.55
C TYR A 136 6.99 -6.24 23.71
N GLU A 137 8.01 -5.39 23.82
CA GLU A 137 9.15 -5.49 22.91
C GLU A 137 9.97 -6.77 23.13
N ARG A 138 10.38 -7.06 24.37
CA ARG A 138 11.15 -8.28 24.69
C ARG A 138 10.32 -9.56 24.48
N PRO A 139 9.03 -9.62 24.88
CA PRO A 139 8.18 -10.76 24.58
C PRO A 139 7.75 -10.89 23.11
N ASN A 140 8.13 -9.94 22.26
CA ASN A 140 7.78 -9.89 20.84
C ASN A 140 6.25 -9.84 20.57
N ARG A 141 5.53 -8.96 21.27
CA ARG A 141 4.06 -8.86 21.21
C ARG A 141 3.60 -7.50 20.64
N PRO A 142 2.68 -7.48 19.66
CA PRO A 142 2.12 -6.24 19.13
C PRO A 142 1.32 -5.49 20.20
N VAL A 143 1.29 -4.16 20.09
CA VAL A 143 0.50 -3.29 20.97
C VAL A 143 0.13 -2.00 20.24
N VAL A 144 -1.07 -1.48 20.54
CA VAL A 144 -1.45 -0.12 20.16
C VAL A 144 -1.19 0.83 21.32
N LEU A 145 -0.38 1.85 21.07
CA LEU A 145 -0.11 2.96 21.97
C LEU A 145 -1.11 4.08 21.66
N ALA A 146 -2.18 4.16 22.45
CA ALA A 146 -3.36 4.99 22.17
C ALA A 146 -3.09 6.50 22.21
N ASP A 147 -2.03 6.91 22.88
CA ASP A 147 -1.58 8.29 23.08
C ASP A 147 -0.19 8.58 22.47
N GLY A 148 0.34 7.66 21.65
CA GLY A 148 1.72 7.70 21.19
C GLY A 148 2.11 8.87 20.27
N ALA A 149 1.15 9.46 19.54
CA ALA A 149 1.41 10.54 18.59
C ALA A 149 0.50 11.77 18.77
N ARG A 150 -0.39 11.78 19.78
CA ARG A 150 -1.41 12.84 19.95
C ARG A 150 -0.85 14.24 20.14
N HIS A 151 0.37 14.36 20.64
CA HIS A 151 1.05 15.63 20.91
C HIS A 151 1.81 16.19 19.70
N TRP A 152 1.90 15.45 18.58
CA TRP A 152 2.66 15.89 17.43
C TRP A 152 2.01 17.11 16.74
N PRO A 153 2.81 18.13 16.35
CA PRO A 153 2.32 19.21 15.51
C PRO A 153 1.64 18.73 14.21
N ALA A 154 2.10 17.61 13.65
CA ALA A 154 1.53 16.96 12.48
C ALA A 154 0.03 16.67 12.61
N MET A 155 -0.47 16.40 13.83
CA MET A 155 -1.90 16.14 14.08
C MET A 155 -2.80 17.31 13.67
N GLN A 156 -2.26 18.53 13.62
CA GLN A 156 -2.96 19.73 13.18
C GLN A 156 -2.46 20.23 11.82
N ALA A 157 -1.16 20.06 11.54
CA ALA A 157 -0.54 20.59 10.33
C ALA A 157 -0.80 19.73 9.08
N TRP A 158 -0.95 18.41 9.21
CA TRP A 158 -1.04 17.49 8.08
C TRP A 158 -2.49 17.24 7.65
N THR A 159 -3.24 18.33 7.49
CA THR A 159 -4.55 18.28 6.84
C THR A 159 -4.39 18.30 5.33
N ARG A 160 -5.43 17.86 4.61
CA ARG A 160 -5.48 17.95 3.14
C ARG A 160 -5.05 19.31 2.62
N ASP A 161 -5.74 20.35 3.05
CA ASP A 161 -5.57 21.67 2.45
C ASP A 161 -4.20 22.25 2.79
N ALA A 162 -3.70 22.04 4.00
CA ALA A 162 -2.37 22.47 4.41
C ALA A 162 -1.25 21.72 3.65
N LEU A 163 -1.39 20.40 3.47
CA LEU A 163 -0.43 19.61 2.70
C LEU A 163 -0.42 20.03 1.23
N LEU A 164 -1.58 20.29 0.63
CA LEU A 164 -1.67 20.75 -0.75
C LEU A 164 -1.14 22.17 -0.93
N ASP A 165 -1.40 23.08 0.01
CA ASP A 165 -0.87 24.45 -0.01
C ASP A 165 0.66 24.48 0.08
N HIS A 166 1.23 23.70 1.00
CA HIS A 166 2.67 23.71 1.25
C HIS A 166 3.47 22.82 0.29
N TYR A 167 2.92 21.67 -0.10
CA TYR A 167 3.66 20.61 -0.78
C TYR A 167 3.00 20.12 -2.08
N GLY A 168 1.97 20.81 -2.58
CA GLY A 168 1.21 20.39 -3.76
C GLY A 168 2.07 20.11 -5.01
N ASP A 169 3.12 20.90 -5.22
CA ASP A 169 4.06 20.72 -6.34
C ASP A 169 5.26 19.82 -6.03
N VAL A 170 5.43 19.40 -4.78
CA VAL A 170 6.50 18.48 -4.38
C VAL A 170 6.18 17.07 -4.87
N ARG A 171 7.18 16.38 -5.41
CA ARG A 171 7.05 14.99 -5.85
C ARG A 171 7.34 14.03 -4.72
N PHE A 172 6.41 13.09 -4.53
CA PHE A 172 6.52 11.96 -3.61
C PHE A 172 6.42 10.65 -4.39
N ARG A 173 7.08 9.63 -3.86
CA ARG A 173 7.03 8.26 -4.37
C ARG A 173 5.67 7.64 -4.07
N ALA A 174 4.95 7.24 -5.11
CA ALA A 174 3.77 6.39 -5.03
C ALA A 174 4.04 5.11 -5.81
N GLU A 175 4.25 4.02 -5.08
CA GLU A 175 4.70 2.73 -5.60
C GLU A 175 5.94 2.85 -6.52
N ARG A 176 5.71 2.88 -7.83
CA ARG A 176 6.76 2.88 -8.86
C ARG A 176 7.01 4.24 -9.52
N VAL A 177 6.23 5.27 -9.21
CA VAL A 177 6.34 6.61 -9.83
C VAL A 177 6.56 7.72 -8.81
N ASP A 178 7.25 8.79 -9.21
CA ASP A 178 7.31 10.04 -8.44
C ASP A 178 6.28 11.03 -8.97
N ILE A 179 5.25 11.32 -8.18
CA ILE A 179 4.08 12.13 -8.55
C ILE A 179 3.97 13.38 -7.68
N ARG A 180 3.53 14.51 -8.27
CA ARG A 180 3.24 15.72 -7.50
C ARG A 180 2.09 15.46 -6.53
N LEU A 181 2.21 15.93 -5.29
CA LEU A 181 1.20 15.66 -4.26
C LEU A 181 -0.21 16.07 -4.69
N LYS A 182 -0.35 17.20 -5.39
CA LYS A 182 -1.65 17.67 -5.89
C LYS A 182 -2.28 16.75 -6.95
N ASP A 183 -1.46 16.15 -7.80
CA ASP A 183 -1.93 15.24 -8.84
C ASP A 183 -2.28 13.86 -8.23
N TYR A 184 -1.50 13.41 -7.23
CA TYR A 184 -1.81 12.22 -6.44
C TYR A 184 -3.12 12.38 -5.66
N TRP A 185 -3.32 13.52 -5.00
CA TRP A 185 -4.54 13.78 -4.26
C TRP A 185 -5.76 13.80 -5.16
N ARG A 186 -5.65 14.47 -6.31
CA ARG A 186 -6.68 14.48 -7.35
C ARG A 186 -7.04 13.07 -7.83
N TYR A 187 -6.05 12.18 -7.97
CA TYR A 187 -6.27 10.77 -8.26
C TYR A 187 -7.01 10.08 -7.11
N ALA A 188 -6.50 10.18 -5.88
CA ALA A 188 -7.00 9.49 -4.71
C ALA A 188 -8.48 9.78 -4.41
N GLU A 189 -8.95 11.00 -4.72
CA GLU A 189 -10.35 11.43 -4.54
C GLU A 189 -11.32 10.95 -5.62
N ARG A 190 -10.82 10.57 -6.79
CA ARG A 190 -11.66 10.31 -7.98
C ARG A 190 -11.66 8.86 -8.44
N GLN A 191 -10.65 8.09 -8.02
CA GLN A 191 -10.47 6.71 -8.42
C GLN A 191 -11.56 5.78 -7.84
N CYS A 192 -11.77 4.66 -8.51
CA CYS A 192 -12.57 3.53 -8.06
C CYS A 192 -11.78 2.23 -8.25
N ASP A 193 -10.48 2.28 -7.96
CA ASP A 193 -9.55 1.17 -8.14
C ASP A 193 -9.77 0.15 -7.01
N GLU A 194 -9.57 -1.13 -7.34
CA GLU A 194 -9.50 -2.20 -6.35
C GLU A 194 -8.30 -2.00 -5.40
N SER A 195 -7.13 -1.76 -6.01
CA SER A 195 -5.88 -1.48 -5.32
C SER A 195 -5.39 -0.09 -5.74
N PRO A 196 -5.83 0.98 -5.04
CA PRO A 196 -5.44 2.33 -5.40
C PRO A 196 -3.95 2.57 -5.17
N LEU A 197 -3.34 3.45 -5.99
CA LEU A 197 -1.93 3.85 -5.83
C LEU A 197 -1.66 4.29 -4.41
N TYR A 198 -0.59 3.77 -3.83
CA TYR A 198 -0.21 4.08 -2.46
C TYR A 198 1.07 4.90 -2.40
N LEU A 199 0.99 6.10 -1.80
CA LEU A 199 2.16 6.95 -1.57
C LEU A 199 2.95 6.39 -0.40
N PHE A 200 4.19 5.99 -0.67
CA PHE A 200 5.08 5.34 0.27
C PHE A 200 6.49 5.92 0.08
N ASP A 201 6.74 7.04 0.74
CA ASP A 201 7.86 7.91 0.42
C ASP A 201 8.93 7.95 1.52
N ARG A 202 10.13 7.46 1.20
CA ARG A 202 11.26 7.39 2.14
C ARG A 202 12.03 8.69 2.35
N GLY A 203 12.02 9.56 1.34
CA GLY A 203 12.85 10.78 1.29
C GLY A 203 12.09 12.05 1.69
N PHE A 204 10.90 11.91 2.27
CA PHE A 204 9.99 13.03 2.52
C PHE A 204 10.60 14.03 3.50
N THR A 205 11.32 13.54 4.50
CA THR A 205 11.98 14.35 5.53
C THR A 205 13.13 15.18 4.99
N GLU A 206 13.88 14.68 4.01
CA GLU A 206 14.98 15.35 3.33
C GLU A 206 14.44 16.44 2.42
N ARG A 207 13.39 16.13 1.67
CA ARG A 207 12.71 17.06 0.75
C ARG A 207 11.89 18.13 1.47
N CYS A 208 11.27 17.78 2.59
CA CYS A 208 10.36 18.63 3.34
C CYS A 208 10.81 18.76 4.81
N PRO A 209 11.82 19.60 5.11
CA PRO A 209 12.33 19.76 6.47
C PRO A 209 11.27 20.14 7.50
N LYS A 210 10.29 20.98 7.14
CA LYS A 210 9.19 21.32 8.04
C LYS A 210 8.36 20.09 8.46
N MET A 211 8.11 19.13 7.58
CA MET A 211 7.44 17.88 7.95
C MET A 211 8.26 17.07 8.95
N ARG A 212 9.60 17.08 8.82
CA ARG A 212 10.50 16.40 9.76
C ARG A 212 10.37 16.97 11.18
N ASP A 213 10.16 18.27 11.30
CA ASP A 213 10.08 18.97 12.58
C ASP A 213 8.66 18.88 13.21
N GLU A 214 7.68 18.34 12.49
CA GLU A 214 6.27 18.24 12.92
C GLU A 214 5.92 16.89 13.56
N PHE A 215 6.87 15.96 13.63
CA PHE A 215 6.74 14.72 14.39
C PHE A 215 8.07 14.35 15.08
N GLU A 216 8.01 13.43 16.04
CA GLU A 216 9.21 12.89 16.68
C GLU A 216 9.11 11.38 16.82
N VAL A 217 10.23 10.68 16.93
CA VAL A 217 10.23 9.25 17.24
C VAL A 217 9.68 9.05 18.67
N PRO A 218 8.60 8.25 18.86
CA PRO A 218 8.07 8.00 20.20
C PRO A 218 9.14 7.45 21.14
N PRO A 219 9.07 7.76 22.45
CA PRO A 219 10.16 7.46 23.40
C PRO A 219 10.51 5.96 23.47
N TYR A 220 9.55 5.09 23.17
CA TYR A 220 9.71 3.63 23.13
C TYR A 220 10.71 3.14 22.08
N PHE A 221 10.90 3.89 20.99
CA PHE A 221 11.60 3.46 19.79
C PHE A 221 12.89 4.26 19.51
N ARG A 222 13.36 5.04 20.50
CA ARG A 222 14.55 5.91 20.34
C ARG A 222 15.87 5.15 20.31
N GLU A 223 15.92 3.93 20.84
CA GLU A 223 17.08 3.06 20.65
C GLU A 223 17.03 2.46 19.24
N ASP A 224 17.89 2.96 18.38
CA ASP A 224 17.95 2.57 16.97
C ASP A 224 19.40 2.33 16.54
N LEU A 225 19.83 1.09 16.65
CA LEU A 225 21.21 0.63 16.44
C LEU A 225 21.65 0.69 14.97
N PHE A 226 20.72 0.67 14.02
CA PHE A 226 21.05 0.91 12.61
C PHE A 226 21.51 2.35 12.34
N SER A 227 21.23 3.31 13.23
CA SER A 227 21.83 4.64 13.16
C SER A 227 23.37 4.63 13.22
N LEU A 228 23.97 3.60 13.81
CA LEU A 228 25.43 3.46 13.94
C LEU A 228 26.13 3.13 12.61
N LEU A 229 25.38 2.64 11.61
CA LEU A 229 25.90 2.37 10.27
C LEU A 229 26.23 3.66 9.49
N GLY A 230 25.73 4.81 9.95
CA GLY A 230 25.86 6.08 9.26
C GLY A 230 24.92 6.18 8.05
N ALA A 231 24.78 7.40 7.52
CA ALA A 231 23.76 7.70 6.50
C ALA A 231 23.94 6.92 5.19
N GLU A 232 25.16 6.50 4.84
CA GLU A 232 25.45 5.81 3.58
C GLU A 232 25.19 4.31 3.62
N ALA A 233 25.45 3.65 4.75
CA ALA A 233 25.30 2.20 4.88
C ALA A 233 23.99 1.78 5.55
N ARG A 234 23.28 2.72 6.18
CA ARG A 234 21.99 2.45 6.82
C ARG A 234 20.91 2.18 5.76
N PRO A 235 20.14 1.08 5.90
CA PRO A 235 18.95 0.87 5.08
C PRO A 235 17.89 1.95 5.25
N ASP A 236 17.06 2.15 4.23
CA ASP A 236 15.85 2.95 4.34
C ASP A 236 15.00 2.47 5.51
N TYR A 237 14.52 3.41 6.32
CA TYR A 237 13.97 3.09 7.65
C TYR A 237 12.76 3.91 8.05
N ARG A 238 12.37 4.89 7.23
CA ARG A 238 11.24 5.78 7.54
C ARG A 238 10.49 6.11 6.29
N TRP A 239 9.17 6.16 6.38
CA TRP A 239 8.32 6.47 5.24
C TRP A 239 7.13 7.33 5.66
N LEU A 240 6.82 8.30 4.81
CA LEU A 240 5.52 8.95 4.77
C LEU A 240 4.58 8.05 3.97
N ILE A 241 3.44 7.73 4.57
CA ILE A 241 2.46 6.83 3.99
C ILE A 241 1.16 7.59 3.82
N VAL A 242 0.69 7.70 2.59
CA VAL A 242 -0.55 8.42 2.27
C VAL A 242 -1.37 7.60 1.28
N GLY A 243 -2.65 7.41 1.54
CA GLY A 243 -3.50 6.65 0.63
C GLY A 243 -5.00 6.79 0.88
N PRO A 244 -5.83 6.62 -0.17
CA PRO A 244 -7.29 6.58 -0.03
C PRO A 244 -7.76 5.27 0.60
N ALA A 245 -9.07 5.17 0.85
CA ALA A 245 -9.70 3.91 1.25
C ALA A 245 -9.36 2.78 0.27
N ARG A 246 -9.24 1.55 0.79
CA ARG A 246 -8.82 0.31 0.11
C ARG A 246 -7.34 0.19 -0.24
N SER A 247 -6.57 1.29 -0.32
CA SER A 247 -5.12 1.16 -0.46
C SER A 247 -4.52 0.58 0.83
N GLY A 248 -3.33 0.00 0.75
CA GLY A 248 -2.78 -0.73 1.87
C GLY A 248 -1.51 -1.47 1.51
N SER A 249 -1.14 -2.41 2.36
CA SER A 249 -0.02 -3.32 2.11
C SER A 249 -0.51 -4.75 2.37
N THR A 250 -0.17 -5.65 1.44
CA THR A 250 -0.48 -7.07 1.54
C THR A 250 0.31 -7.72 2.69
N PHE A 251 0.13 -9.04 2.92
CA PHE A 251 0.88 -9.71 3.98
C PHE A 251 2.38 -9.71 3.70
N HIS A 252 3.14 -9.17 4.65
CA HIS A 252 4.60 -9.19 4.65
C HIS A 252 5.14 -9.27 6.07
N LYS A 253 6.43 -9.55 6.18
CA LYS A 253 7.24 -9.30 7.37
C LYS A 253 8.11 -8.08 7.10
N ASP A 254 8.39 -7.30 8.14
CA ASP A 254 9.34 -6.20 8.02
C ASP A 254 10.73 -6.72 7.62
N PRO A 255 11.43 -6.05 6.70
CA PRO A 255 12.70 -6.52 6.18
C PRO A 255 13.80 -6.50 7.24
N ASN A 256 14.88 -7.21 6.95
CA ASN A 256 16.10 -7.22 7.78
C ASN A 256 15.87 -7.71 9.22
N ALA A 257 14.78 -8.44 9.48
CA ALA A 257 14.29 -8.83 10.80
C ALA A 257 14.10 -7.64 11.79
N THR A 258 13.82 -6.45 11.24
CA THR A 258 13.56 -5.24 12.04
C THR A 258 12.20 -5.32 12.72
N SER A 259 12.00 -4.48 13.75
CA SER A 259 10.66 -4.18 14.27
C SER A 259 10.25 -2.82 13.71
N ALA A 260 8.95 -2.53 13.68
CA ALA A 260 8.44 -1.25 13.20
C ALA A 260 7.44 -0.62 14.15
N TRP A 261 7.25 0.68 13.98
CA TRP A 261 6.11 1.40 14.53
C TRP A 261 5.44 2.22 13.44
N ASN A 262 4.10 2.33 13.49
CA ASN A 262 3.29 3.07 12.53
C ASN A 262 2.34 4.02 13.26
N ALA A 263 2.55 5.33 13.11
CA ALA A 263 1.76 6.37 13.73
C ALA A 263 0.74 6.95 12.74
N ILE A 264 -0.54 6.92 13.10
CA ILE A 264 -1.61 7.46 12.27
C ILE A 264 -1.79 8.95 12.59
N VAL A 265 -1.60 9.82 11.60
CA VAL A 265 -1.77 11.27 11.76
C VAL A 265 -3.21 11.69 11.44
N SER A 266 -3.76 11.15 10.35
CA SER A 266 -5.18 11.31 9.98
C SER A 266 -5.73 10.02 9.39
N GLY A 267 -7.02 9.78 9.55
CA GLY A 267 -7.70 8.60 9.04
C GLY A 267 -7.60 7.38 9.97
N ALA A 268 -7.78 6.19 9.39
CA ALA A 268 -7.78 4.94 10.13
C ALA A 268 -7.31 3.76 9.27
N LYS A 269 -6.56 2.84 9.90
CA LYS A 269 -6.06 1.62 9.30
C LYS A 269 -6.59 0.40 10.04
N LYS A 270 -7.10 -0.60 9.33
CA LYS A 270 -7.36 -1.93 9.90
C LYS A 270 -6.12 -2.79 9.73
N TRP A 271 -5.70 -3.41 10.82
CA TRP A 271 -4.54 -4.27 10.90
C TRP A 271 -4.97 -5.72 11.11
N ILE A 272 -4.32 -6.64 10.40
CA ILE A 272 -4.38 -8.08 10.64
C ILE A 272 -2.94 -8.55 10.88
N LEU A 273 -2.69 -9.24 11.99
CA LEU A 273 -1.36 -9.72 12.34
C LEU A 273 -1.38 -11.21 12.71
N PHE A 274 -0.45 -11.97 12.15
CA PHE A 274 -0.20 -13.36 12.54
C PHE A 274 1.18 -13.48 13.20
N PRO A 275 1.33 -14.33 14.23
CA PRO A 275 2.63 -14.62 14.82
C PRO A 275 3.63 -15.13 13.77
N PRO A 276 4.96 -14.98 14.00
CA PRO A 276 5.98 -15.35 13.01
C PRO A 276 5.86 -16.78 12.46
N GLU A 277 5.46 -17.73 13.31
CA GLU A 277 5.33 -19.16 13.00
C GLU A 277 4.01 -19.53 12.29
N THR A 278 3.09 -18.57 12.12
CA THR A 278 1.77 -18.83 11.53
C THR A 278 1.67 -18.16 10.18
N LEU A 279 1.70 -18.98 9.12
CA LEU A 279 1.46 -18.50 7.76
C LEU A 279 0.00 -18.02 7.61
N PRO A 280 -0.22 -16.78 7.15
CA PRO A 280 -1.57 -16.30 6.84
C PRO A 280 -2.21 -17.16 5.74
N PRO A 281 -3.52 -17.47 5.81
CA PRO A 281 -4.19 -18.22 4.75
C PRO A 281 -4.07 -17.52 3.40
N GLY A 282 -3.78 -18.28 2.34
CA GLY A 282 -3.54 -17.74 0.99
C GLY A 282 -2.13 -17.20 0.77
N VAL A 283 -1.28 -17.15 1.80
CA VAL A 283 0.14 -16.82 1.69
C VAL A 283 0.95 -18.11 1.65
N PHE A 284 1.85 -18.20 0.68
CA PHE A 284 2.78 -19.31 0.51
C PHE A 284 4.20 -18.73 0.52
N ALA A 285 5.07 -19.30 1.34
CA ALA A 285 6.48 -18.95 1.37
C ALA A 285 7.31 -20.23 1.17
N ASN A 286 8.44 -20.12 0.47
CA ASN A 286 9.46 -21.16 0.45
C ASN A 286 10.19 -21.28 1.81
N GLU A 287 10.99 -22.32 1.99
CA GLU A 287 11.60 -22.67 3.29
C GLU A 287 12.49 -21.55 3.88
N ASP A 288 13.13 -20.76 3.03
CA ASP A 288 13.98 -19.62 3.37
C ASP A 288 13.24 -18.26 3.30
N GLU A 289 11.93 -18.28 3.02
CA GLU A 289 11.06 -17.11 2.87
C GLU A 289 11.54 -16.05 1.86
N SER A 290 12.44 -16.44 0.93
CA SER A 290 12.95 -15.57 -0.13
C SER A 290 11.92 -15.31 -1.24
N GLU A 291 10.94 -16.21 -1.41
CA GLU A 291 9.83 -16.08 -2.33
C GLU A 291 8.51 -16.20 -1.57
N VAL A 292 7.76 -15.09 -1.50
CA VAL A 292 6.44 -15.05 -0.86
C VAL A 292 5.39 -14.79 -1.93
N THR A 293 4.48 -15.74 -2.11
CA THR A 293 3.26 -15.58 -2.91
C THR A 293 2.10 -15.26 -1.99
N ALA A 294 1.45 -14.12 -2.21
CA ALA A 294 0.24 -13.69 -1.49
C ALA A 294 -0.88 -13.35 -2.48
N PRO A 295 -2.13 -13.16 -2.02
CA PRO A 295 -3.18 -12.59 -2.86
C PRO A 295 -2.73 -11.27 -3.48
N VAL A 296 -3.18 -11.01 -4.69
CA VAL A 296 -2.72 -9.89 -5.54
C VAL A 296 -3.06 -8.55 -4.90
N SER A 297 -4.17 -8.48 -4.16
CA SER A 297 -4.57 -7.27 -3.44
C SER A 297 -4.96 -7.58 -2.00
N VAL A 298 -4.93 -6.53 -1.17
CA VAL A 298 -5.44 -6.60 0.20
C VAL A 298 -6.92 -7.00 0.20
N MET A 299 -7.72 -6.45 -0.73
CA MET A 299 -9.16 -6.73 -0.79
C MET A 299 -9.46 -8.18 -1.20
N GLU A 300 -8.67 -8.76 -2.11
CA GLU A 300 -8.77 -10.17 -2.44
C GLU A 300 -8.59 -11.05 -1.20
N TRP A 301 -7.62 -10.71 -0.34
CA TRP A 301 -7.42 -11.45 0.89
C TRP A 301 -8.63 -11.32 1.84
N PHE A 302 -9.13 -10.10 2.02
CA PHE A 302 -10.30 -9.83 2.85
C PHE A 302 -11.55 -10.58 2.37
N HIS A 303 -11.74 -10.67 1.05
CA HIS A 303 -12.88 -11.34 0.45
C HIS A 303 -12.82 -12.87 0.61
N HIS A 304 -11.66 -13.48 0.38
CA HIS A 304 -11.54 -14.94 0.33
C HIS A 304 -11.14 -15.59 1.64
N TYR A 305 -10.26 -14.95 2.41
CA TYR A 305 -9.54 -15.62 3.49
C TYR A 305 -9.89 -15.09 4.88
N TYR A 306 -10.29 -13.82 5.01
CA TYR A 306 -10.54 -13.20 6.31
C TYR A 306 -11.55 -13.96 7.19
N GLY A 307 -12.67 -14.39 6.60
CA GLY A 307 -13.68 -15.17 7.33
C GLY A 307 -13.15 -16.53 7.81
N ALA A 308 -12.31 -17.20 7.03
CA ALA A 308 -11.68 -18.47 7.40
C ALA A 308 -10.58 -18.26 8.45
N ALA A 309 -9.76 -17.22 8.30
CA ALA A 309 -8.71 -16.83 9.24
C ALA A 309 -9.25 -16.66 10.67
N ARG A 310 -10.40 -15.98 10.82
CA ARG A 310 -11.05 -15.77 12.13
C ARG A 310 -11.57 -17.06 12.79
N ARG A 311 -11.67 -18.16 12.04
CA ARG A 311 -12.11 -19.47 12.54
C ARG A 311 -10.96 -20.44 12.79
N MET A 312 -9.71 -20.00 12.58
CA MET A 312 -8.54 -20.82 12.90
C MET A 312 -8.45 -21.09 14.40
N ALA A 313 -7.75 -22.17 14.78
CA ALA A 313 -7.50 -22.49 16.19
C ALA A 313 -6.69 -21.38 16.89
N GLN A 314 -5.82 -20.71 16.15
CA GLN A 314 -5.17 -19.46 16.52
C GLN A 314 -5.58 -18.38 15.51
N PRO A 315 -6.65 -17.61 15.79
CA PRO A 315 -7.07 -16.49 14.94
C PRO A 315 -6.00 -15.40 14.90
N PRO A 316 -5.98 -14.55 13.84
CA PRO A 316 -5.09 -13.40 13.81
C PRO A 316 -5.42 -12.41 14.94
N LEU A 317 -4.40 -11.64 15.32
CA LEU A 317 -4.66 -10.39 16.03
C LEU A 317 -5.19 -9.37 15.03
N GLU A 318 -6.19 -8.59 15.43
CA GLU A 318 -6.75 -7.55 14.58
C GLU A 318 -7.19 -6.34 15.40
N CYS A 319 -7.11 -5.16 14.79
CA CYS A 319 -7.54 -3.91 15.40
C CYS A 319 -7.73 -2.82 14.35
N VAL A 320 -8.35 -1.70 14.75
CA VAL A 320 -8.34 -0.46 13.99
C VAL A 320 -7.48 0.57 14.72
N CYS A 321 -6.41 1.03 14.06
CA CYS A 321 -5.62 2.16 14.52
C CYS A 321 -6.16 3.45 13.93
N ARG A 322 -6.41 4.44 14.78
CA ARG A 322 -7.01 5.73 14.44
C ARG A 322 -6.00 6.86 14.66
N ALA A 323 -6.33 8.05 14.14
CA ALA A 323 -5.52 9.25 14.32
C ALA A 323 -5.04 9.46 15.78
N GLY A 324 -3.74 9.67 15.94
CA GLY A 324 -3.04 9.86 17.22
C GLY A 324 -2.51 8.58 17.85
N GLU A 325 -2.89 7.41 17.33
CA GLU A 325 -2.46 6.11 17.83
C GLU A 325 -1.23 5.60 17.07
N VAL A 326 -0.41 4.80 17.77
CA VAL A 326 0.79 4.17 17.19
C VAL A 326 0.70 2.66 17.33
N MET A 327 0.77 1.94 16.22
CA MET A 327 0.91 0.47 16.20
C MET A 327 2.39 0.11 16.36
N PHE A 328 2.71 -0.76 17.31
CA PHE A 328 4.01 -1.45 17.37
C PHE A 328 3.90 -2.84 16.71
N VAL A 329 4.73 -3.07 15.69
CA VAL A 329 4.85 -4.34 14.98
C VAL A 329 6.19 -4.97 15.36
N PRO A 330 6.20 -6.07 16.13
CA PRO A 330 7.44 -6.73 16.52
C PRO A 330 8.05 -7.49 15.34
N ARG A 331 9.36 -7.71 15.39
CA ARG A 331 10.08 -8.50 14.38
C ARG A 331 9.37 -9.80 14.01
N GLY A 332 9.38 -10.09 12.72
CA GLY A 332 8.91 -11.35 12.14
C GLY A 332 7.39 -11.56 12.15
N TRP A 333 6.58 -10.62 12.65
CA TRP A 333 5.13 -10.73 12.57
C TRP A 333 4.64 -10.50 11.14
N TRP A 334 3.89 -11.46 10.61
CA TRP A 334 3.15 -11.28 9.37
C TRP A 334 2.07 -10.24 9.61
N HIS A 335 2.00 -9.23 8.76
CA HIS A 335 0.98 -8.21 8.89
C HIS A 335 0.47 -7.71 7.55
N CYS A 336 -0.83 -7.40 7.52
CA CYS A 336 -1.55 -6.84 6.39
C CYS A 336 -2.36 -5.64 6.89
N VAL A 337 -2.41 -4.59 6.08
CA VAL A 337 -3.00 -3.30 6.47
C VAL A 337 -3.87 -2.76 5.36
N ILE A 338 -5.09 -2.35 5.68
CA ILE A 338 -5.99 -1.65 4.75
C ILE A 338 -6.39 -0.28 5.31
N ASN A 339 -6.29 0.75 4.48
CA ASN A 339 -6.82 2.07 4.78
C ASN A 339 -8.35 2.03 4.68
N LEU A 340 -9.01 2.44 5.75
CA LEU A 340 -10.48 2.48 5.81
C LEU A 340 -11.05 3.76 5.20
N GLU A 341 -10.22 4.79 5.17
CA GLU A 341 -10.50 6.13 4.69
C GLU A 341 -9.19 6.76 4.21
N TYR A 342 -9.26 8.00 3.72
CA TYR A 342 -8.05 8.73 3.40
C TYR A 342 -7.15 8.85 4.64
N THR A 343 -5.95 8.30 4.54
CA THR A 343 -5.06 8.11 5.68
C THR A 343 -3.69 8.72 5.41
N VAL A 344 -3.17 9.43 6.41
CA VAL A 344 -1.79 9.93 6.46
C VAL A 344 -1.13 9.31 7.69
N ALA A 345 0.01 8.68 7.50
CA ALA A 345 0.75 8.02 8.57
C ALA A 345 2.27 8.17 8.38
N VAL A 346 3.01 8.02 9.47
CA VAL A 346 4.47 7.89 9.47
C VAL A 346 4.82 6.54 10.06
N THR A 347 5.69 5.80 9.38
CA THR A 347 6.20 4.52 9.88
C THR A 347 7.72 4.55 9.93
N GLN A 348 8.31 3.86 10.91
CA GLN A 348 9.74 3.60 10.91
C GLN A 348 10.07 2.19 11.37
N ASN A 349 11.08 1.61 10.72
CA ASN A 349 11.73 0.39 11.13
C ASN A 349 12.95 0.73 11.98
N TYR A 350 13.18 -0.04 13.03
CA TYR A 350 14.25 0.21 13.98
C TYR A 350 14.84 -1.09 14.54
N VAL A 351 16.07 -0.97 15.04
CA VAL A 351 16.78 -2.05 15.72
C VAL A 351 17.09 -1.63 17.14
N SER A 352 16.56 -2.34 18.11
CA SER A 352 16.91 -2.19 19.52
C SER A 352 17.72 -3.39 20.00
N ARG A 353 18.15 -3.37 21.26
CA ARG A 353 18.77 -4.55 21.87
C ARG A 353 17.85 -5.78 21.88
N SER A 354 16.53 -5.59 21.80
CA SER A 354 15.54 -6.67 21.87
C SER A 354 15.46 -7.51 20.59
N ASN A 355 15.82 -6.94 19.44
CA ASN A 355 15.84 -7.64 18.14
C ASN A 355 17.23 -7.72 17.48
N LEU A 356 18.27 -7.14 18.09
CA LEU A 356 19.62 -7.12 17.52
C LEU A 356 20.15 -8.51 17.15
N ARG A 357 19.88 -9.53 17.98
CA ARG A 357 20.36 -10.89 17.71
C ARG A 357 19.80 -11.42 16.40
N GLU A 358 18.50 -11.29 16.19
CA GLU A 358 17.81 -11.76 15.00
C GLU A 358 18.20 -10.96 13.76
N VAL A 359 18.38 -9.65 13.90
CA VAL A 359 18.90 -8.80 12.82
C VAL A 359 20.31 -9.23 12.40
N LEU A 360 21.23 -9.44 13.36
CA LEU A 360 22.58 -9.90 13.06
C LEU A 360 22.59 -11.30 12.45
N GLN A 361 21.68 -12.17 12.87
CA GLN A 361 21.51 -13.49 12.30
C GLN A 361 21.04 -13.38 10.84
N PHE A 362 19.99 -12.61 10.57
CA PHE A 362 19.45 -12.38 9.22
C PHE A 362 20.52 -11.82 8.28
N VAL A 363 21.21 -10.74 8.68
CA VAL A 363 22.26 -10.10 7.86
C VAL A 363 23.41 -11.07 7.52
N ARG A 364 23.70 -12.03 8.42
CA ARG A 364 24.76 -13.03 8.20
C ARG A 364 24.30 -14.19 7.32
N GLU A 365 23.07 -14.65 7.49
CA GLU A 365 22.54 -15.87 6.87
C GLU A 365 21.87 -15.60 5.53
N HIS A 366 21.34 -14.39 5.33
CA HIS A 366 20.61 -13.96 4.13
C HIS A 366 21.13 -12.61 3.59
N PRO A 367 22.45 -12.45 3.34
CA PRO A 367 23.01 -11.17 2.90
C PRO A 367 22.44 -10.67 1.56
N GLU A 368 21.97 -11.58 0.71
CA GLU A 368 21.31 -11.28 -0.57
C GLU A 368 19.87 -10.76 -0.41
N GLN A 369 19.25 -10.97 0.75
CA GLN A 369 17.87 -10.54 1.04
C GLN A 369 17.81 -9.20 1.81
N ILE A 370 18.96 -8.54 1.99
CA ILE A 370 19.01 -7.25 2.68
C ILE A 370 18.39 -6.18 1.79
N SER A 371 17.27 -5.61 2.21
CA SER A 371 16.57 -4.56 1.47
C SER A 371 16.83 -3.16 2.02
N GLY A 372 16.50 -2.14 1.22
CA GLY A 372 16.60 -0.73 1.58
C GLY A 372 18.01 -0.15 1.50
N LEU A 373 19.00 -0.88 0.95
CA LEU A 373 20.35 -0.36 0.77
C LEU A 373 20.43 0.63 -0.39
N ARG A 374 21.14 1.75 -0.21
CA ARG A 374 21.31 2.76 -1.26
C ARG A 374 22.00 2.17 -2.49
N GLY A 375 21.39 2.36 -3.66
CA GLY A 375 21.94 1.92 -4.94
C GLY A 375 21.55 0.50 -5.36
N VAL A 376 20.86 -0.25 -4.49
CA VAL A 376 20.12 -1.45 -4.86
C VAL A 376 18.68 -1.03 -5.17
N VAL A 377 18.20 -1.34 -6.38
CA VAL A 377 16.80 -1.14 -6.72
C VAL A 377 16.07 -2.37 -6.20
N ASP A 378 15.33 -2.22 -5.09
CA ASP A 378 14.40 -3.25 -4.65
C ASP A 378 13.25 -3.30 -5.67
N GLU A 379 13.22 -4.33 -6.52
CA GLU A 379 12.15 -4.55 -7.50
C GLU A 379 10.84 -4.98 -6.82
N GLU A 380 10.89 -5.40 -5.55
CA GLU A 380 9.76 -5.99 -4.82
C GLU A 380 9.73 -5.53 -3.35
N CYS A 381 9.42 -4.26 -3.09
CA CYS A 381 8.73 -3.95 -1.84
C CYS A 381 7.24 -4.10 -2.13
N GLY A 382 6.62 -5.16 -1.59
CA GLY A 382 5.21 -5.49 -1.78
C GLY A 382 4.26 -4.38 -1.29
N VAL A 383 4.01 -3.41 -2.17
CA VAL A 383 2.93 -2.44 -2.06
C VAL A 383 1.70 -3.01 -2.73
#